data_AF-A0A7Y0G5G7-F1
#
_entry.id   AF-A0A7Y0G5G7-F1
#
_cell.length_a   1.000
_cell.length_b   1.000
_cell.length_c   1.000
_cell.angle_alpha   90.00
_cell.angle_beta   90.00
_cell.angle_gamma   90.00
#
_symmetry.space_group_name_H-M   'P 1'
#
loop_
_entity.id
_entity.type
_entity.pdbx_description
1 polymer ?
#
loop_
_entity_poly.entity_id
_entity_poly.type
_entity_poly.pdbx_seq_one_letter_code
_entity_poly.pdbx_strand_id
1 'polypeptide(L)'
;MSLPALFDVPASSPAVPVASGPSGVTVLSYGLGADSTAILLRFLAHPERYGLRPDLSDLVVVHAVTGDEWPDSLDYVERLVLPRLRAARVRLVQIARGGQEDADGVVILDDSRAPRRVFAHGPWRLSDELRSAGTVPQMANGNRTCSIRAKGFCLDAWAAAEFGTAWFRRTIGYHAGEIGRAEKDSRIQDGLNAAAGRTLCEPYYPLIHEGMDRAAVEAYVLEELGEPIRKSYCAMCCFSGVCASRDAHEDRLRRHPRIAADVLRLEYVSQALNEKVALYGTTSLRSRLTEDGRNAAVVEEFARSLARAPHAVYEVRRIYFAARTADCRTWHGQDCRAPRWWCRQPRTEHCARAHPVAELGPWCAGAEACRGEARKGQAWRSVRTVHEGDRAGTEAYVWAMAAEHGMRFEAGEHSGIERAHYLTEGDGYPTASAYLVAAPAGVHDKQRPRFEERFTALTGRDGTVGMPVRELPEPRPRRATAGRPLVRPAESLIPPR
;
A
#
# COMPACT_ATOMS: atom_id res chain seq x y z
N MET A 1 6.22 33.98 -32.92
CA MET A 1 7.29 33.77 -31.93
C MET A 1 6.86 32.64 -31.02
N SER A 2 7.19 31.41 -31.43
CA SER A 2 6.82 30.18 -30.75
C SER A 2 7.83 29.87 -29.65
N LEU A 3 7.33 29.62 -28.45
CA LEU A 3 8.12 29.05 -27.35
C LEU A 3 8.45 27.58 -27.69
N PRO A 4 9.67 27.09 -27.39
CA PRO A 4 10.06 25.73 -27.73
C PRO A 4 9.41 24.72 -26.77
N ALA A 5 9.02 23.58 -27.33
CA ALA A 5 8.62 22.40 -26.57
C ALA A 5 9.80 21.93 -25.70
N LEU A 6 9.64 21.99 -24.37
CA LEU A 6 10.42 21.16 -23.48
C LEU A 6 9.95 19.71 -23.67
N PHE A 7 10.88 18.77 -23.68
CA PHE A 7 10.71 17.32 -23.82
C PHE A 7 10.76 16.77 -25.25
N ASP A 8 11.94 16.85 -25.88
CA ASP A 8 12.38 15.80 -26.79
C ASP A 8 12.71 14.55 -25.96
N VAL A 9 12.00 13.47 -26.23
CA VAL A 9 12.25 12.13 -25.68
C VAL A 9 13.51 11.60 -26.36
N PRO A 10 14.60 11.27 -25.62
CA PRO A 10 15.74 10.63 -26.27
C PRO A 10 15.32 9.26 -26.80
N ALA A 11 15.72 8.98 -28.04
CA ALA A 11 15.50 7.69 -28.68
C ALA A 11 16.06 6.55 -27.80
N SER A 12 15.36 5.41 -27.82
CA SER A 12 15.68 4.20 -27.06
C SER A 12 17.17 3.86 -27.12
N SER A 13 17.87 3.91 -25.98
CA SER A 13 19.22 3.36 -25.87
C SER A 13 19.22 1.88 -26.28
N PRO A 14 20.28 1.41 -26.96
CA PRO A 14 20.38 0.01 -27.36
C PRO A 14 20.44 -0.90 -26.15
N ALA A 15 19.81 -2.07 -26.27
CA ALA A 15 19.73 -3.09 -25.23
C ALA A 15 21.13 -3.45 -24.70
N VAL A 16 21.29 -3.37 -23.37
CA VAL A 16 22.47 -3.89 -22.68
C VAL A 16 22.53 -5.41 -22.93
N PRO A 17 23.67 -5.97 -23.38
CA PRO A 17 23.79 -7.40 -23.64
C PRO A 17 23.57 -8.20 -22.36
N VAL A 18 22.68 -9.18 -22.42
CA VAL A 18 22.46 -10.18 -21.37
C VAL A 18 23.73 -11.02 -21.24
N ALA A 19 24.53 -10.77 -20.21
CA ALA A 19 25.73 -11.55 -19.93
C ALA A 19 25.35 -12.93 -19.37
N SER A 20 25.66 -13.98 -20.13
CA SER A 20 25.53 -15.38 -19.72
C SER A 20 26.83 -15.86 -19.04
N GLY A 21 26.82 -15.99 -17.71
CA GLY A 21 27.90 -16.51 -16.86
C GLY A 21 27.43 -16.61 -15.38
N PRO A 22 28.00 -17.49 -14.55
CA PRO A 22 27.30 -18.25 -13.50
C PRO A 22 26.89 -17.34 -12.34
N SER A 23 25.62 -17.35 -11.94
CA SER A 23 25.20 -16.47 -10.86
C SER A 23 25.60 -17.01 -9.49
N GLY A 24 26.38 -16.19 -8.77
CA GLY A 24 26.71 -16.33 -7.35
C GLY A 24 26.51 -15.02 -6.58
N VAL A 25 25.71 -14.09 -7.12
CA VAL A 25 25.44 -12.80 -6.49
C VAL A 25 24.48 -12.98 -5.32
N THR A 26 24.80 -12.35 -4.20
CA THR A 26 23.91 -12.24 -3.04
C THR A 26 23.30 -10.84 -3.00
N VAL A 27 21.97 -10.79 -2.96
CA VAL A 27 21.19 -9.56 -2.89
C VAL A 27 20.60 -9.41 -1.49
N LEU A 28 21.08 -8.43 -0.72
CA LEU A 28 20.47 -8.07 0.55
C LEU A 28 19.35 -7.05 0.32
N SER A 29 18.10 -7.45 0.60
CA SER A 29 16.97 -6.50 0.68
C SER A 29 17.10 -5.67 1.95
N TYR A 30 17.60 -4.45 1.81
CA TYR A 30 17.95 -3.58 2.92
C TYR A 30 16.76 -2.69 3.34
N GLY A 31 16.16 -3.03 4.47
CA GLY A 31 14.97 -2.35 5.00
C GLY A 31 15.28 -1.17 5.92
N LEU A 32 16.55 -0.80 6.10
CA LEU A 32 17.04 0.24 7.04
C LEU A 32 16.77 -0.06 8.53
N GLY A 33 16.41 -1.30 8.86
CA GLY A 33 16.10 -1.72 10.22
C GLY A 33 17.25 -2.48 10.86
N ALA A 34 17.11 -2.80 12.15
CA ALA A 34 18.13 -3.54 12.91
C ALA A 34 18.47 -4.89 12.25
N ASP A 35 17.47 -5.68 11.83
CA ASP A 35 17.70 -7.02 11.25
C ASP A 35 18.55 -6.95 9.98
N SER A 36 18.14 -6.14 9.01
CA SER A 36 18.89 -6.00 7.75
C SER A 36 20.25 -5.32 7.96
N THR A 37 20.41 -4.49 9.00
CA THR A 37 21.68 -3.86 9.34
C THR A 37 22.63 -4.85 10.01
N ALA A 38 22.15 -5.68 10.93
CA ALA A 38 22.93 -6.75 11.54
C ALA A 38 23.49 -7.70 10.48
N ILE A 39 22.66 -8.13 9.52
CA ILE A 39 23.10 -8.96 8.40
C ILE A 39 24.22 -8.27 7.62
N LEU A 40 24.02 -6.99 7.27
CA LEU A 40 24.99 -6.24 6.50
C LEU A 40 26.33 -6.10 7.23
N LEU A 41 26.31 -5.77 8.52
CA LEU A 41 27.53 -5.64 9.34
C LEU A 41 28.27 -6.98 9.45
N ARG A 42 27.53 -8.08 9.55
CA ARG A 42 28.11 -9.43 9.61
C ARG A 42 28.71 -9.85 8.27
N PHE A 43 28.08 -9.49 7.16
CA PHE A 43 28.64 -9.68 5.81
C PHE A 43 29.93 -8.85 5.63
N LEU A 44 29.94 -7.60 6.11
CA LEU A 44 31.12 -6.73 6.05
C LEU A 44 32.28 -7.26 6.89
N ALA A 45 32.00 -7.80 8.08
CA ALA A 45 33.02 -8.30 9.00
C ALA A 45 33.59 -9.65 8.57
N HIS A 46 32.73 -10.57 8.11
CA HIS A 46 33.09 -11.97 7.84
C HIS A 46 32.43 -12.50 6.57
N PRO A 47 32.75 -11.96 5.38
CA PRO A 47 32.09 -12.31 4.13
C PRO A 47 32.11 -13.81 3.82
N GLU A 48 33.27 -14.46 4.00
CA GLU A 48 33.47 -15.86 3.67
C GLU A 48 32.59 -16.81 4.50
N ARG A 49 32.23 -16.44 5.73
CA ARG A 49 31.32 -17.21 6.59
C ARG A 49 29.93 -17.36 5.97
N TYR A 50 29.55 -16.44 5.08
CA TYR A 50 28.26 -16.45 4.38
C TYR A 50 28.42 -16.87 2.91
N GLY A 51 29.59 -17.36 2.50
CA GLY A 51 29.88 -17.71 1.11
C GLY A 51 29.89 -16.49 0.18
N LEU A 52 30.26 -15.32 0.68
CA LEU A 52 30.56 -14.13 -0.13
C LEU A 52 32.05 -14.07 -0.45
N ARG A 53 32.42 -13.37 -1.51
CA ARG A 53 33.82 -13.09 -1.81
C ARG A 53 34.43 -12.17 -0.75
N PRO A 54 35.74 -12.30 -0.45
CA PRO A 54 36.43 -11.41 0.50
C PRO A 54 36.34 -9.92 0.15
N ASP A 55 36.25 -9.58 -1.13
CA ASP A 55 36.12 -8.21 -1.63
C ASP A 55 34.66 -7.73 -1.76
N LEU A 56 33.69 -8.58 -1.38
CA LEU A 56 32.25 -8.32 -1.46
C LEU A 56 31.77 -7.89 -2.86
N SER A 57 32.53 -8.24 -3.91
CA SER A 57 32.18 -7.90 -5.30
C SER A 57 30.87 -8.55 -5.76
N ASP A 58 30.50 -9.66 -5.12
CA ASP A 58 29.28 -10.44 -5.31
C ASP A 58 28.14 -10.09 -4.32
N LEU A 59 28.30 -9.06 -3.49
CA LEU A 59 27.23 -8.50 -2.65
C LEU A 59 26.60 -7.28 -3.31
N VAL A 60 25.28 -7.33 -3.49
CA VAL A 60 24.44 -6.17 -3.84
C VAL A 60 23.49 -5.88 -2.69
N VAL A 61 23.50 -4.64 -2.22
CA VAL A 61 22.52 -4.15 -1.24
C VAL A 61 21.46 -3.37 -2.02
N VAL A 62 20.19 -3.74 -1.88
CA VAL A 62 19.08 -3.05 -2.56
C VAL A 62 18.10 -2.49 -1.56
N HIS A 63 17.77 -1.20 -1.69
CA HIS A 63 16.81 -0.50 -0.86
C HIS A 63 15.63 0.01 -1.69
N ALA A 64 14.42 -0.45 -1.37
CA ALA A 64 13.18 0.05 -1.96
C ALA A 64 12.66 1.26 -1.16
N VAL A 65 12.84 2.46 -1.73
CA VAL A 65 12.44 3.75 -1.17
C VAL A 65 10.94 3.93 -1.35
N THR A 66 10.19 3.97 -0.25
CA THR A 66 8.73 4.17 -0.28
C THR A 66 8.32 5.64 -0.29
N GLY A 67 9.20 6.54 0.16
CA GLY A 67 8.96 7.97 0.15
C GLY A 67 8.46 8.55 1.47
N ASP A 68 8.27 7.71 2.48
CA ASP A 68 7.63 8.04 3.74
C ASP A 68 8.36 7.42 4.95
N GLU A 69 9.63 7.06 4.75
CA GLU A 69 10.55 6.65 5.80
C GLU A 69 10.77 7.77 6.82
N TRP A 70 11.03 7.40 8.06
CA TRP A 70 11.32 8.38 9.11
C TRP A 70 12.69 9.04 8.91
N PRO A 71 12.81 10.38 9.12
CA PRO A 71 14.07 11.09 8.94
C PRO A 71 15.22 10.55 9.81
N ASP A 72 14.95 10.19 11.06
CA ASP A 72 15.92 9.58 11.96
C ASP A 72 16.39 8.20 11.46
N SER A 73 15.52 7.38 10.86
CA SER A 73 15.94 6.12 10.21
C SER A 73 16.90 6.36 9.03
N LEU A 74 16.71 7.44 8.27
CA LEU A 74 17.61 7.80 7.17
C LEU A 74 18.97 8.29 7.73
N ASP A 75 18.93 9.19 8.72
CA ASP A 75 20.12 9.76 9.38
C ASP A 75 21.05 8.68 9.94
N TYR A 76 20.51 7.70 10.69
CA TYR A 76 21.30 6.62 11.25
C TYR A 76 22.07 5.85 10.17
N VAL A 77 21.41 5.55 9.05
CA VAL A 77 22.03 4.79 7.96
C VAL A 77 23.10 5.62 7.25
N GLU A 78 22.83 6.89 6.96
CA GLU A 78 23.80 7.79 6.32
C GLU A 78 25.06 7.97 7.16
N ARG A 79 24.91 8.10 8.47
CA ARG A 79 26.02 8.37 9.38
C ARG A 79 26.80 7.12 9.78
N LEU A 80 26.10 6.00 10.02
CA LEU A 80 26.70 4.80 10.63
C LEU A 80 26.97 3.67 9.62
N VAL A 81 26.15 3.55 8.57
CA VAL A 81 26.18 2.39 7.66
C VAL A 81 26.82 2.73 6.31
N LEU A 82 26.44 3.83 5.66
CA LEU A 82 26.99 4.20 4.35
C LEU A 82 28.52 4.37 4.33
N PRO A 83 29.18 4.91 5.38
CA PRO A 83 30.64 4.99 5.40
C PRO A 83 31.30 3.61 5.34
N ARG A 84 30.71 2.60 6.00
CA ARG A 84 31.21 1.21 5.97
C ARG A 84 31.01 0.58 4.59
N LEU A 85 29.84 0.77 3.97
CA LEU A 85 29.58 0.31 2.60
C LEU A 85 30.58 0.91 1.60
N ARG A 86 30.84 2.22 1.70
CA ARG A 86 31.77 2.93 0.84
C ARG A 86 33.21 2.45 1.04
N ALA A 87 33.64 2.24 2.28
CA ALA A 87 34.96 1.70 2.58
C ALA A 87 35.15 0.30 1.99
N ALA A 88 34.13 -0.55 2.08
CA ALA A 88 34.13 -1.90 1.50
C ALA A 88 33.76 -1.95 0.01
N ARG A 89 33.48 -0.80 -0.63
CA ARG A 89 33.03 -0.68 -2.03
C ARG A 89 31.84 -1.58 -2.40
N VAL A 90 30.96 -1.86 -1.44
CA VAL A 90 29.73 -2.65 -1.65
C VAL A 90 28.75 -1.84 -2.50
N ARG A 91 28.15 -2.47 -3.51
CA ARG A 91 27.15 -1.83 -4.39
C ARG A 91 25.84 -1.64 -3.62
N LEU A 92 25.39 -0.40 -3.48
CA LEU A 92 24.06 -0.04 -2.99
C LEU A 92 23.21 0.47 -4.16
N VAL A 93 22.06 -0.16 -4.38
CA VAL A 93 21.05 0.26 -5.35
C VAL A 93 19.82 0.76 -4.60
N GLN A 94 19.40 1.99 -4.89
CA GLN A 94 18.21 2.61 -4.30
C GLN A 94 17.15 2.75 -5.38
N ILE A 95 16.00 2.10 -5.19
CA ILE A 95 14.94 2.01 -6.20
C ILE A 95 13.63 2.54 -5.64
N ALA A 96 12.83 3.16 -6.51
CA ALA A 96 11.52 3.70 -6.15
C ALA A 96 10.48 3.46 -7.26
N ARG A 97 9.20 3.64 -6.92
CA ARG A 97 8.11 3.68 -7.89
C ARG A 97 8.29 4.88 -8.83
N GLY A 98 8.14 4.64 -10.13
CA GLY A 98 8.09 5.71 -11.14
C GLY A 98 6.75 6.43 -11.20
N GLY A 99 5.69 5.83 -10.65
CA GLY A 99 4.33 6.36 -10.67
C GLY A 99 3.30 5.39 -10.06
N GLN A 100 2.02 5.75 -10.22
CA GLN A 100 0.89 5.02 -9.64
C GLN A 100 0.64 3.66 -10.32
N GLU A 101 0.89 3.55 -11.61
CA GLU A 101 0.67 2.34 -12.40
C GLU A 101 1.95 1.52 -12.55
N ASP A 102 1.83 0.21 -12.69
CA ASP A 102 3.00 -0.66 -12.93
C ASP A 102 3.73 -0.30 -14.24
N ALA A 103 3.01 0.28 -15.21
CA ALA A 103 3.57 0.80 -16.44
C ALA A 103 4.45 2.06 -16.25
N ASP A 104 4.34 2.76 -15.13
CA ASP A 104 5.27 3.84 -14.79
C ASP A 104 6.64 3.32 -14.36
N GLY A 105 6.74 2.01 -14.08
CA GLY A 105 7.99 1.32 -13.86
C GLY A 105 8.65 1.64 -12.52
N VAL A 106 9.95 1.32 -12.48
CA VAL A 106 10.86 1.53 -11.36
C VAL A 106 11.93 2.54 -11.78
N VAL A 107 12.24 3.44 -10.87
CA VAL A 107 13.34 4.39 -11.04
C VAL A 107 14.47 4.01 -10.10
N ILE A 108 15.68 3.87 -10.65
CA ILE A 108 16.92 3.73 -9.90
C ILE A 108 17.37 5.15 -9.52
N LEU A 109 17.24 5.48 -8.24
CA LEU A 109 17.61 6.79 -7.69
C LEU A 109 19.12 6.94 -7.55
N ASP A 110 19.79 5.84 -7.21
CA ASP A 110 21.25 5.74 -7.09
C ASP A 110 21.67 4.29 -7.25
N ASP A 111 22.79 4.07 -7.91
CA ASP A 111 23.46 2.77 -8.04
C ASP A 111 24.95 3.02 -7.93
N SER A 112 25.49 2.78 -6.74
CA SER A 112 26.83 3.25 -6.38
C SER A 112 27.56 2.28 -5.47
N ARG A 113 28.87 2.17 -5.69
CA ARG A 113 29.82 1.54 -4.75
C ARG A 113 30.42 2.54 -3.75
N ALA A 114 30.04 3.81 -3.84
CA ALA A 114 30.43 4.87 -2.91
C ALA A 114 29.21 5.70 -2.50
N PRO A 115 28.15 5.07 -1.96
CA PRO A 115 26.92 5.78 -1.61
C PRO A 115 27.18 6.88 -0.57
N ARG A 116 26.48 8.00 -0.72
CA ARG A 116 26.63 9.18 0.15
C ARG A 116 25.37 9.57 0.90
N ARG A 117 24.20 9.13 0.43
CA ARG A 117 22.89 9.47 1.00
C ARG A 117 21.92 8.32 0.81
N VAL A 118 20.91 8.26 1.68
CA VAL A 118 19.70 7.46 1.46
C VAL A 118 18.62 8.40 0.92
N PHE A 119 18.00 8.04 -0.20
CA PHE A 119 16.95 8.89 -0.77
C PHE A 119 15.70 8.80 0.09
N ALA A 120 15.23 9.95 0.59
CA ALA A 120 14.00 10.04 1.36
C ALA A 120 12.74 9.76 0.51
N HIS A 121 12.80 9.98 -0.80
CA HIS A 121 11.71 9.66 -1.72
C HIS A 121 12.18 9.54 -3.18
N GLY A 122 11.41 8.79 -3.96
CA GLY A 122 11.45 8.84 -5.42
C GLY A 122 10.38 9.76 -6.01
N PRO A 123 10.06 9.58 -7.31
CA PRO A 123 9.03 10.36 -8.01
C PRO A 123 7.61 10.11 -7.52
N TRP A 124 7.33 8.93 -6.93
CA TRP A 124 6.00 8.56 -6.45
C TRP A 124 6.10 7.92 -5.06
N ARG A 125 5.50 8.57 -4.07
CA ARG A 125 5.50 8.10 -2.67
C ARG A 125 4.29 7.23 -2.40
N LEU A 126 4.39 6.41 -1.36
CA LEU A 126 3.22 5.70 -0.84
C LEU A 126 2.13 6.69 -0.39
N SER A 127 2.51 7.80 0.25
CA SER A 127 1.56 8.84 0.65
C SER A 127 0.86 9.54 -0.52
N ASP A 128 1.50 9.69 -1.68
CA ASP A 128 0.86 10.26 -2.88
C ASP A 128 -0.29 9.36 -3.38
N GLU A 129 -0.04 8.03 -3.40
CA GLU A 129 -1.09 7.05 -3.72
C GLU A 129 -2.24 7.11 -2.71
N LEU A 130 -1.92 7.15 -1.42
CA LEU A 130 -2.91 7.12 -0.35
C LEU A 130 -3.76 8.40 -0.32
N ARG A 131 -3.15 9.58 -0.52
CA ARG A 131 -3.83 10.88 -0.57
C ARG A 131 -4.77 10.96 -1.78
N SER A 132 -4.26 10.66 -2.98
CA SER A 132 -5.08 10.64 -4.20
C SER A 132 -6.23 9.62 -4.12
N ALA A 133 -5.98 8.47 -3.47
CA ALA A 133 -6.99 7.46 -3.25
C ALA A 133 -7.94 7.78 -2.08
N GLY A 134 -7.63 8.73 -1.20
CA GLY A 134 -8.40 9.01 0.02
C GLY A 134 -8.55 7.77 0.90
N THR A 135 -7.42 7.09 1.17
CA THR A 135 -7.37 5.87 1.98
C THR A 135 -6.09 5.82 2.82
N VAL A 136 -6.07 4.99 3.85
CA VAL A 136 -4.84 4.60 4.59
C VAL A 136 -4.41 3.18 4.22
N PRO A 137 -3.16 2.78 4.51
CA PRO A 137 -2.77 1.38 4.44
C PRO A 137 -3.61 0.57 5.43
N GLN A 138 -4.15 -0.57 4.97
CA GLN A 138 -4.89 -1.49 5.82
C GLN A 138 -4.53 -2.93 5.44
N MET A 139 -4.63 -3.84 6.42
CA MET A 139 -4.58 -5.28 6.15
C MET A 139 -5.92 -5.79 5.63
N ALA A 140 -6.24 -5.47 4.37
CA ALA A 140 -7.43 -6.04 3.74
C ALA A 140 -7.20 -7.55 3.52
N ASN A 141 -8.02 -8.41 4.14
CA ASN A 141 -7.95 -9.87 4.04
C ASN A 141 -6.56 -10.46 4.36
N GLY A 142 -5.86 -9.90 5.35
CA GLY A 142 -4.52 -10.36 5.75
C GLY A 142 -3.40 -10.03 4.74
N ASN A 143 -3.70 -9.27 3.69
CA ASN A 143 -2.74 -8.89 2.67
C ASN A 143 -2.12 -7.52 2.94
N ARG A 144 -0.80 -7.43 2.73
CA ARG A 144 -0.01 -6.20 2.86
C ARG A 144 0.16 -5.54 1.50
N THR A 145 -0.96 -5.07 0.92
CA THR A 145 -0.98 -4.53 -0.46
C THR A 145 -0.04 -3.34 -0.63
N CYS A 146 0.08 -2.45 0.36
CA CYS A 146 1.05 -1.35 0.33
C CYS A 146 2.49 -1.86 0.20
N SER A 147 2.89 -2.87 0.97
CA SER A 147 4.23 -3.46 0.90
C SER A 147 4.47 -4.18 -0.42
N ILE A 148 3.47 -4.89 -0.95
CA ILE A 148 3.58 -5.57 -2.24
C ILE A 148 3.79 -4.55 -3.36
N ARG A 149 3.01 -3.46 -3.38
CA ARG A 149 3.07 -2.47 -4.46
C ARG A 149 4.25 -1.51 -4.35
N ALA A 150 4.59 -1.04 -3.15
CA ALA A 150 5.65 -0.05 -2.97
C ALA A 150 7.05 -0.67 -2.82
N LYS A 151 7.15 -1.93 -2.37
CA LYS A 151 8.45 -2.62 -2.18
C LYS A 151 8.59 -3.84 -3.07
N GLY A 152 7.66 -4.79 -2.97
CA GLY A 152 7.72 -6.06 -3.70
C GLY A 152 7.86 -5.85 -5.21
N PHE A 153 6.93 -5.10 -5.81
CA PHE A 153 6.97 -4.72 -7.23
C PHE A 153 8.32 -4.11 -7.63
N CYS A 154 8.84 -3.16 -6.85
CA CYS A 154 10.10 -2.49 -7.18
C CYS A 154 11.28 -3.47 -7.16
N LEU A 155 11.38 -4.27 -6.10
CA LEU A 155 12.43 -5.27 -5.94
C LEU A 155 12.38 -6.34 -7.04
N ASP A 156 11.19 -6.87 -7.32
CA ASP A 156 10.98 -7.90 -8.33
C ASP A 156 11.26 -7.38 -9.74
N ALA A 157 10.79 -6.17 -10.06
CA ALA A 157 11.01 -5.52 -11.35
C ALA A 157 12.49 -5.21 -11.58
N TRP A 158 13.18 -4.68 -10.57
CA TRP A 158 14.62 -4.42 -10.64
C TRP A 158 15.40 -5.73 -10.76
N ALA A 159 15.12 -6.74 -9.95
CA ALA A 159 15.82 -8.02 -10.00
C ALA A 159 15.63 -8.72 -11.36
N ALA A 160 14.43 -8.67 -11.94
CA ALA A 160 14.17 -9.19 -13.27
C ALA A 160 14.96 -8.46 -14.36
N ALA A 161 15.15 -7.15 -14.23
CA ALA A 161 15.95 -6.36 -15.17
C ALA A 161 17.46 -6.58 -14.99
N GLU A 162 17.93 -6.69 -13.74
CA GLU A 162 19.34 -6.84 -13.38
C GLU A 162 19.88 -8.23 -13.71
N PHE A 163 19.14 -9.28 -13.34
CA PHE A 163 19.62 -10.66 -13.45
C PHE A 163 19.05 -11.38 -14.67
N GLY A 164 17.93 -10.91 -15.24
CA GLY A 164 17.27 -11.59 -16.36
C GLY A 164 16.94 -13.04 -16.03
N THR A 165 17.68 -13.97 -16.65
CA THR A 165 17.55 -15.42 -16.39
C THR A 165 18.63 -16.00 -15.50
N ALA A 166 19.58 -15.19 -15.04
CA ALA A 166 20.54 -15.60 -14.03
C ALA A 166 19.80 -15.87 -12.71
N TRP A 167 20.25 -16.86 -11.95
CA TRP A 167 19.79 -17.08 -10.59
C TRP A 167 20.42 -16.02 -9.66
N PHE A 168 19.98 -15.89 -8.41
CA PHE A 168 20.69 -15.13 -7.38
C PHE A 168 20.22 -15.56 -5.99
N ARG A 169 21.02 -15.29 -4.96
CA ARG A 169 20.64 -15.53 -3.57
C ARG A 169 20.02 -14.27 -2.96
N ARG A 170 18.76 -14.32 -2.54
CA ARG A 170 18.07 -13.18 -1.90
C ARG A 170 18.12 -13.30 -0.39
N THR A 171 18.74 -12.34 0.26
CA THR A 171 18.81 -12.25 1.72
C THR A 171 17.75 -11.29 2.24
N ILE A 172 16.95 -11.77 3.20
CA ILE A 172 15.91 -10.97 3.89
C ILE A 172 16.17 -11.00 5.40
N GLY A 173 16.04 -9.84 6.04
CA GLY A 173 16.17 -9.67 7.49
C GLY A 173 14.97 -10.22 8.26
N TYR A 174 14.93 -11.54 8.47
CA TYR A 174 14.07 -12.19 9.47
C TYR A 174 14.94 -12.72 10.60
N HIS A 175 14.61 -12.37 11.84
CA HIS A 175 15.28 -12.91 13.03
C HIS A 175 14.64 -14.25 13.47
N ALA A 176 15.26 -14.96 14.42
CA ALA A 176 14.83 -16.29 14.86
C ALA A 176 13.37 -16.39 15.33
N GLY A 177 12.79 -15.28 15.81
CA GLY A 177 11.38 -15.21 16.19
C GLY A 177 10.40 -15.10 15.01
N GLU A 178 10.89 -14.99 13.77
CA GLU A 178 10.10 -14.75 12.57
C GLU A 178 10.11 -15.93 11.58
N ILE A 179 10.39 -17.15 12.04
CA ILE A 179 10.47 -18.38 11.22
C ILE A 179 9.23 -18.55 10.32
N GLY A 180 8.02 -18.33 10.84
CA GLY A 180 6.80 -18.45 10.03
C GLY A 180 6.72 -17.47 8.85
N ARG A 181 7.42 -16.32 8.91
CA ARG A 181 7.56 -15.39 7.77
C ARG A 181 8.55 -15.94 6.74
N ALA A 182 9.66 -16.52 7.19
CA ALA A 182 10.65 -17.14 6.32
C ALA A 182 10.06 -18.33 5.56
N GLU A 183 9.34 -19.22 6.25
CA GLU A 183 8.66 -20.35 5.60
C GLU A 183 7.64 -19.90 4.55
N LYS A 184 6.87 -18.85 4.87
CA LYS A 184 5.91 -18.29 3.91
C LYS A 184 6.62 -17.70 2.68
N ASP A 185 7.72 -16.98 2.88
CA ASP A 185 8.53 -16.41 1.80
C ASP A 185 9.14 -17.51 0.92
N SER A 186 9.72 -18.54 1.53
CA SER A 186 10.26 -19.71 0.82
C SER A 186 9.19 -20.42 0.01
N ARG A 187 8.02 -20.72 0.58
CA ARG A 187 6.91 -21.36 -0.16
C ARG A 187 6.47 -20.54 -1.38
N ILE A 188 6.42 -19.21 -1.25
CA ILE A 188 6.09 -18.33 -2.39
C ILE A 188 7.19 -18.41 -3.45
N GLN A 189 8.46 -18.34 -3.03
CA GLN A 189 9.59 -18.41 -3.95
C GLN A 189 9.70 -19.76 -4.65
N ASP A 190 9.45 -20.87 -3.96
CA ASP A 190 9.43 -22.22 -4.53
C ASP A 190 8.36 -22.34 -5.62
N GLY A 191 7.17 -21.76 -5.38
CA GLY A 191 6.10 -21.69 -6.38
C GLY A 191 6.52 -20.89 -7.62
N LEU A 192 7.22 -19.77 -7.44
CA LEU A 192 7.74 -18.97 -8.56
C LEU A 192 8.85 -19.70 -9.34
N ASN A 193 9.75 -20.38 -8.64
CA ASN A 193 10.81 -21.20 -9.24
C ASN A 193 10.21 -22.36 -10.04
N ALA A 194 9.23 -23.07 -9.47
CA ALA A 194 8.52 -24.16 -10.13
C ALA A 194 7.78 -23.67 -11.39
N ALA A 195 7.07 -22.55 -11.30
CA ALA A 195 6.36 -21.95 -12.44
C ALA A 195 7.32 -21.53 -13.57
N ALA A 196 8.55 -21.13 -13.23
CA ALA A 196 9.58 -20.78 -14.20
C ALA A 196 10.36 -22.00 -14.75
N GLY A 197 10.16 -23.20 -14.19
CA GLY A 197 10.93 -24.40 -14.55
C GLY A 197 12.43 -24.32 -14.23
N ARG A 198 12.84 -23.36 -13.40
CA ARG A 198 14.23 -23.11 -13.01
C ARG A 198 14.31 -22.34 -11.70
N THR A 199 15.44 -22.41 -11.01
CA THR A 199 15.68 -21.56 -9.84
C THR A 199 15.88 -20.11 -10.29
N LEU A 200 14.93 -19.24 -9.96
CA LEU A 200 15.06 -17.79 -10.18
C LEU A 200 15.87 -17.15 -9.07
N CYS A 201 15.53 -17.51 -7.84
CA CYS A 201 16.05 -16.91 -6.62
C CYS A 201 16.02 -17.96 -5.50
N GLU A 202 17.07 -17.99 -4.68
CA GLU A 202 17.11 -18.77 -3.44
C GLU A 202 17.04 -17.83 -2.22
N PRO A 203 16.01 -17.94 -1.37
CA PRO A 203 15.94 -17.17 -0.14
C PRO A 203 16.99 -17.60 0.88
N TYR A 204 17.58 -16.64 1.58
CA TYR A 204 18.58 -16.87 2.64
C TYR A 204 18.28 -16.02 3.89
N TYR A 205 18.32 -16.65 5.07
CA TYR A 205 17.90 -16.03 6.34
C TYR A 205 18.96 -16.22 7.46
N PRO A 206 20.11 -15.53 7.37
CA PRO A 206 21.27 -15.80 8.23
C PRO A 206 20.99 -15.65 9.73
N LEU A 207 20.17 -14.67 10.13
CA LEU A 207 19.85 -14.46 11.54
C LEU A 207 19.02 -15.61 12.14
N ILE A 208 18.18 -16.27 11.33
CA ILE A 208 17.46 -17.48 11.76
C ILE A 208 18.45 -18.65 11.92
N HIS A 209 19.33 -18.85 10.94
CA HIS A 209 20.31 -19.94 10.98
C HIS A 209 21.24 -19.87 12.20
N GLU A 210 21.43 -18.69 12.76
CA GLU A 210 22.29 -18.47 13.92
C GLU A 210 21.52 -18.25 15.21
N GLY A 211 20.20 -18.42 15.19
CA GLY A 211 19.37 -18.29 16.39
C GLY A 211 19.32 -16.88 16.97
N MET A 212 19.65 -15.84 16.19
CA MET A 212 19.60 -14.46 16.66
C MET A 212 18.14 -14.01 16.76
N ASP A 213 17.64 -13.85 17.99
CA ASP A 213 16.34 -13.23 18.23
C ASP A 213 16.40 -11.69 18.13
N ARG A 214 15.29 -11.02 18.44
CA ARG A 214 15.21 -9.56 18.36
C ARG A 214 16.23 -8.86 19.28
N ALA A 215 16.35 -9.35 20.52
CA ALA A 215 17.23 -8.72 21.50
C ALA A 215 18.70 -8.93 21.13
N ALA A 216 19.07 -10.12 20.65
CA ALA A 216 20.40 -10.42 20.16
C ALA A 216 20.77 -9.56 18.95
N VAL A 217 19.85 -9.34 18.01
CA VAL A 217 20.06 -8.44 16.87
C VAL A 217 20.28 -7.00 17.32
N GLU A 218 19.45 -6.49 18.23
CA GLU A 218 19.56 -5.11 18.72
C GLU A 218 20.84 -4.89 19.52
N ALA A 219 21.22 -5.86 20.37
CA ALA A 219 22.48 -5.84 21.12
C ALA A 219 23.69 -5.83 20.17
N TYR A 220 23.70 -6.70 19.16
CA TYR A 220 24.77 -6.75 18.17
C TYR A 220 24.91 -5.44 17.39
N VAL A 221 23.79 -4.85 16.94
CA VAL A 221 23.83 -3.57 16.21
C VAL A 221 24.33 -2.44 17.11
N LEU A 222 23.90 -2.42 18.38
CA LEU A 222 24.36 -1.44 19.36
C LEU A 222 25.87 -1.56 19.62
N GLU A 223 26.37 -2.78 19.80
CA GLU A 223 27.79 -3.07 19.99
C GLU A 223 28.62 -2.60 18.78
N GLU A 224 28.17 -2.92 17.58
CA GLU A 224 28.88 -2.59 16.35
C GLU A 224 28.87 -1.11 16.01
N LEU A 225 27.76 -0.42 16.24
CA LEU A 225 27.57 0.96 15.78
C LEU A 225 27.71 2.00 16.89
N GLY A 226 27.71 1.59 18.15
CA GLY A 226 27.70 2.47 19.32
C GLY A 226 26.37 3.17 19.56
N GLU A 227 25.37 2.96 18.71
CA GLU A 227 24.05 3.58 18.80
C GLU A 227 22.92 2.60 18.49
N PRO A 228 21.80 2.65 19.23
CA PRO A 228 20.64 1.80 18.94
C PRO A 228 19.92 2.29 17.68
N ILE A 229 19.71 1.40 16.71
CA ILE A 229 18.89 1.69 15.53
C ILE A 229 17.42 1.44 15.85
N ARG A 230 16.59 2.47 15.65
CA ARG A 230 15.14 2.35 15.77
C ARG A 230 14.56 1.49 14.64
N LYS A 231 13.45 0.83 14.92
CA LYS A 231 12.74 0.06 13.88
C LYS A 231 12.36 0.93 12.69
N SER A 232 12.62 0.43 11.48
CA SER A 232 12.28 1.11 10.23
C SER A 232 10.91 0.70 9.71
N TYR A 233 10.13 1.69 9.28
CA TYR A 233 8.80 1.56 8.68
C TYR A 233 8.37 2.94 8.15
N CYS A 234 7.36 2.98 7.29
CA CYS A 234 6.77 4.25 6.81
C CYS A 234 5.97 4.93 7.94
N ALA A 235 5.91 6.26 7.99
CA ALA A 235 5.20 6.98 9.04
C ALA A 235 3.72 6.57 9.21
N MET A 236 3.04 6.24 8.11
CA MET A 236 1.65 5.76 8.05
C MET A 236 1.52 4.23 8.02
N CYS A 237 2.48 3.50 8.58
CA CYS A 237 2.42 2.03 8.61
C CYS A 237 1.27 1.56 9.52
N CYS A 238 0.34 0.77 8.97
CA CYS A 238 -0.75 0.15 9.76
C CYS A 238 -0.27 -0.88 10.78
N PHE A 239 1.02 -1.22 10.79
CA PHE A 239 1.64 -2.07 11.80
C PHE A 239 2.48 -1.30 12.81
N SER A 240 2.61 0.02 12.73
CA SER A 240 3.54 0.75 13.60
C SER A 240 3.31 0.47 15.10
N GLY A 241 2.04 0.36 15.54
CA GLY A 241 1.68 -0.01 16.92
C GLY A 241 1.99 -1.46 17.34
N VAL A 242 2.35 -2.33 16.40
CA VAL A 242 2.79 -3.72 16.65
C VAL A 242 4.29 -3.88 16.37
N CYS A 243 4.75 -3.34 15.25
CA CYS A 243 6.13 -3.38 14.83
C CYS A 243 7.03 -2.65 15.83
N ALA A 244 6.75 -1.40 16.20
CA ALA A 244 7.66 -0.60 17.03
C ALA A 244 7.27 -0.55 18.51
N SER A 245 6.33 -1.40 18.94
CA SER A 245 5.47 -1.15 20.11
C SER A 245 4.68 0.16 19.98
N ARG A 246 3.54 0.25 20.68
CA ARG A 246 2.72 1.47 20.69
C ARG A 246 3.52 2.65 21.25
N ASP A 247 4.16 2.45 22.40
CA ASP A 247 4.85 3.53 23.12
C ASP A 247 6.01 4.12 22.33
N ALA A 248 6.85 3.29 21.69
CA ALA A 248 7.98 3.81 20.92
C ALA A 248 7.52 4.47 19.61
N HIS A 249 6.40 4.02 19.02
CA HIS A 249 5.80 4.71 17.89
C HIS A 249 5.25 6.08 18.26
N GLU A 250 4.49 6.19 19.36
CA GLU A 250 3.96 7.47 19.83
C GLU A 250 5.07 8.44 20.24
N ASP A 251 6.11 7.93 20.90
CA ASP A 251 7.32 8.69 21.21
C ASP A 251 8.00 9.24 19.94
N ARG A 252 8.03 8.46 18.85
CA ARG A 252 8.54 8.94 17.56
C ARG A 252 7.62 9.98 16.92
N LEU A 253 6.30 9.82 17.02
CA LEU A 253 5.33 10.82 16.57
C LEU A 253 5.51 12.15 17.29
N ARG A 254 5.77 12.13 18.61
CA ARG A 254 6.04 13.34 19.42
C ARG A 254 7.30 14.08 18.99
N ARG A 255 8.35 13.37 18.55
CA ARG A 255 9.57 14.00 17.99
C ARG A 255 9.37 14.62 16.61
N HIS A 256 8.38 14.14 15.87
CA HIS A 256 8.11 14.58 14.49
C HIS A 256 6.64 14.99 14.33
N PRO A 257 6.17 16.03 15.04
CA PRO A 257 4.75 16.36 15.11
C PRO A 257 4.14 16.72 13.75
N ARG A 258 4.92 17.31 12.84
CA ARG A 258 4.46 17.60 11.46
C ARG A 258 4.19 16.33 10.65
N ILE A 259 5.06 15.33 10.74
CA ILE A 259 4.86 14.02 10.09
C ILE A 259 3.64 13.33 10.71
N ALA A 260 3.52 13.37 12.05
CA ALA A 260 2.36 12.81 12.75
C ALA A 260 1.04 13.46 12.30
N ALA A 261 1.02 14.79 12.17
CA ALA A 261 -0.13 15.54 11.67
C ALA A 261 -0.47 15.17 10.22
N ASP A 262 0.52 14.89 9.37
CA ASP A 262 0.30 14.42 8.01
C ASP A 262 -0.35 13.03 7.96
N VAL A 263 0.05 12.10 8.83
CA VAL A 263 -0.57 10.78 8.97
C VAL A 263 -2.01 10.91 9.50
N LEU A 264 -2.23 11.76 10.51
CA LEU A 264 -3.56 12.04 11.05
C LEU A 264 -4.48 12.65 10.00
N ARG A 265 -3.98 13.58 9.16
CA ARG A 265 -4.75 14.17 8.06
C ARG A 265 -5.09 13.14 6.98
N LEU A 266 -4.17 12.23 6.68
CA LEU A 266 -4.43 11.13 5.75
C LEU A 266 -5.56 10.23 6.27
N GLU A 267 -5.52 9.86 7.55
CA GLU A 267 -6.58 9.07 8.18
C GLU A 267 -7.90 9.84 8.25
N TYR A 268 -7.87 11.12 8.61
CA TYR A 268 -9.06 11.99 8.68
C TYR A 268 -9.80 12.07 7.34
N VAL A 269 -9.08 12.33 6.24
CA VAL A 269 -9.66 12.33 4.88
C VAL A 269 -10.24 10.96 4.53
N SER A 270 -9.53 9.89 4.88
CA SER A 270 -9.97 8.52 4.63
C SER A 270 -11.26 8.19 5.37
N GLN A 271 -11.36 8.61 6.63
CA GLN A 271 -12.57 8.47 7.44
C GLN A 271 -13.69 9.34 6.90
N ALA A 272 -13.44 10.61 6.56
CA ALA A 272 -14.45 11.49 5.94
C ALA A 272 -15.11 10.80 4.74
N LEU A 273 -14.27 10.24 3.85
CA LEU A 273 -14.75 9.48 2.71
C LEU A 273 -15.36 8.14 3.08
N ASN A 274 -14.95 7.45 4.13
CA ASN A 274 -15.53 6.18 4.58
C ASN A 274 -15.27 5.96 6.07
N GLU A 275 -16.33 6.06 6.89
CA GLU A 275 -16.26 5.92 8.34
C GLU A 275 -15.47 4.70 8.83
N LYS A 276 -15.57 3.58 8.10
CA LYS A 276 -14.98 2.30 8.47
C LYS A 276 -13.48 2.20 8.16
N VAL A 277 -12.85 3.25 7.64
CA VAL A 277 -11.44 3.25 7.26
C VAL A 277 -10.59 3.89 8.36
N ALA A 278 -10.01 3.07 9.22
CA ALA A 278 -9.01 3.48 10.21
C ALA A 278 -7.66 2.76 9.99
N LEU A 279 -6.58 3.39 10.45
CA LEU A 279 -5.21 2.92 10.25
C LEU A 279 -4.96 1.57 10.95
N TYR A 280 -5.59 1.34 12.10
CA TYR A 280 -5.42 0.12 12.90
C TYR A 280 -6.69 -0.74 12.94
N GLY A 281 -7.36 -0.89 11.80
CA GLY A 281 -8.57 -1.70 11.69
C GLY A 281 -9.79 -0.94 12.20
N THR A 282 -10.19 -1.20 13.45
CA THR A 282 -11.32 -0.52 14.11
C THR A 282 -10.90 0.69 14.94
N THR A 283 -9.60 0.87 15.18
CA THR A 283 -9.07 1.99 15.97
C THR A 283 -8.33 2.98 15.09
N SER A 284 -8.61 4.28 15.27
CA SER A 284 -7.89 5.35 14.60
C SER A 284 -6.59 5.73 15.33
N LEU A 285 -5.62 6.29 14.61
CA LEU A 285 -4.45 6.90 15.23
C LEU A 285 -4.87 8.07 16.13
N ARG A 286 -5.83 8.88 15.68
CA ARG A 286 -6.35 10.00 16.48
C ARG A 286 -6.86 9.53 17.84
N SER A 287 -7.72 8.50 17.87
CA SER A 287 -8.26 7.93 19.12
C SER A 287 -7.14 7.51 20.07
N ARG A 288 -6.14 6.80 19.56
CA ARG A 288 -4.99 6.35 20.37
C ARG A 288 -4.19 7.50 20.94
N LEU A 289 -3.91 8.52 20.14
CA LEU A 289 -3.11 9.65 20.62
C LEU A 289 -3.85 10.47 21.68
N THR A 290 -5.17 10.59 21.57
CA THR A 290 -5.98 11.33 22.56
C THR A 290 -6.14 10.62 23.91
N GLU A 291 -5.78 9.33 24.01
CA GLU A 291 -5.77 8.60 25.28
C GLU A 291 -4.66 9.07 26.23
N ASP A 292 -3.60 9.71 25.72
CA ASP A 292 -2.43 10.14 26.48
C ASP A 292 -2.13 11.63 26.27
N GLY A 293 -2.21 12.41 27.35
CA GLY A 293 -1.96 13.85 27.35
C GLY A 293 -0.56 14.26 26.86
N ARG A 294 0.43 13.36 26.89
CA ARG A 294 1.77 13.62 26.33
C ARG A 294 1.75 13.87 24.82
N ASN A 295 0.68 13.45 24.14
CA ASN A 295 0.51 13.65 22.70
C ASN A 295 -0.14 15.00 22.35
N ALA A 296 -0.38 15.90 23.31
CA ALA A 296 -1.06 17.18 23.09
C ALA A 296 -0.44 18.00 21.94
N ALA A 297 0.89 18.08 21.87
CA ALA A 297 1.59 18.82 20.79
C ALA A 297 1.33 18.23 19.40
N VAL A 298 1.17 16.90 19.29
CA VAL A 298 0.83 16.22 18.03
C VAL A 298 -0.62 16.51 17.63
N VAL A 299 -1.54 16.45 18.59
CA VAL A 299 -2.95 16.75 18.36
C VAL A 299 -3.16 18.23 17.97
N GLU A 300 -2.43 19.14 18.60
CA GLU A 300 -2.44 20.56 18.26
C GLU A 300 -1.85 20.83 16.87
N GLU A 301 -0.72 20.21 16.53
CA GLU A 301 -0.14 20.30 15.17
C GLU A 301 -1.11 19.77 14.12
N PHE A 302 -1.83 18.69 14.42
CA PHE A 302 -2.89 18.19 13.55
C PHE A 302 -4.04 19.19 13.37
N ALA A 303 -4.53 19.81 14.46
CA ALA A 303 -5.56 20.84 14.38
C ALA A 303 -5.09 22.05 13.55
N ARG A 304 -3.84 22.51 13.74
CA ARG A 304 -3.22 23.57 12.95
C ARG A 304 -3.07 23.17 11.47
N SER A 305 -2.72 21.91 11.20
CA SER A 305 -2.62 21.36 9.84
C SER A 305 -3.98 21.34 9.13
N LEU A 306 -5.05 20.92 9.82
CA LEU A 306 -6.41 20.99 9.27
C LEU A 306 -6.85 22.42 8.99
N ALA A 307 -6.61 23.36 9.91
CA ALA A 307 -7.00 24.76 9.74
C ALA A 307 -6.31 25.44 8.54
N ARG A 308 -5.09 25.01 8.20
CA ARG A 308 -4.30 25.55 7.08
C ARG A 308 -4.55 24.85 5.75
N ALA A 309 -5.13 23.64 5.78
CA ALA A 309 -5.29 22.85 4.57
C ALA A 309 -6.42 23.45 3.69
N PRO A 310 -6.22 23.54 2.36
CA PRO A 310 -7.35 23.75 1.46
C PRO A 310 -8.35 22.61 1.67
N HIS A 311 -9.64 22.92 1.57
CA HIS A 311 -10.73 21.96 1.73
C HIS A 311 -11.50 21.78 0.43
N ALA A 312 -12.18 20.66 0.35
CA ALA A 312 -13.11 20.32 -0.70
C ALA A 312 -14.35 19.68 -0.10
N VAL A 313 -15.48 19.85 -0.79
CA VAL A 313 -16.68 19.04 -0.56
C VAL A 313 -16.66 17.89 -1.53
N TYR A 314 -16.67 16.69 -0.98
CA TYR A 314 -16.75 15.45 -1.74
C TYR A 314 -18.16 14.90 -1.69
N GLU A 315 -18.72 14.65 -2.85
CA GLU A 315 -19.87 13.77 -3.00
C GLU A 315 -19.40 12.32 -3.08
N VAL A 316 -19.83 11.52 -2.12
CA VAL A 316 -19.46 10.11 -2.03
C VAL A 316 -20.70 9.28 -2.26
N ARG A 317 -20.70 8.48 -3.33
CA ARG A 317 -21.78 7.54 -3.69
C ARG A 317 -21.25 6.13 -3.69
N ARG A 318 -21.99 5.19 -3.12
CA ARG A 318 -21.60 3.77 -3.03
C ARG A 318 -22.72 2.86 -3.44
N ILE A 319 -22.33 1.73 -4.03
CA ILE A 319 -23.18 0.55 -4.23
C ILE A 319 -22.47 -0.62 -3.57
N TYR A 320 -23.16 -1.32 -2.69
CA TYR A 320 -22.69 -2.55 -2.09
C TYR A 320 -23.45 -3.72 -2.69
N PHE A 321 -22.72 -4.67 -3.26
CA PHE A 321 -23.28 -5.90 -3.79
C PHE A 321 -23.25 -7.02 -2.75
N ALA A 322 -23.96 -8.12 -3.01
CA ALA A 322 -23.84 -9.33 -2.20
C ALA A 322 -22.52 -10.05 -2.52
N ALA A 323 -21.87 -10.58 -1.49
CA ALA A 323 -20.74 -11.49 -1.59
C ALA A 323 -21.21 -12.93 -1.74
N ARG A 324 -20.28 -13.77 -2.21
CA ARG A 324 -20.37 -15.22 -2.09
C ARG A 324 -20.22 -15.65 -0.63
N THR A 325 -21.12 -16.50 -0.14
CA THR A 325 -20.94 -17.21 1.14
C THR A 325 -19.87 -18.31 1.00
N ALA A 326 -19.46 -18.93 2.12
CA ALA A 326 -18.56 -20.08 2.08
C ALA A 326 -19.20 -21.23 1.27
N ASP A 327 -20.48 -21.51 1.51
CA ASP A 327 -21.23 -22.53 0.78
C ASP A 327 -21.31 -22.22 -0.71
N CYS A 328 -21.53 -20.95 -1.08
CA CYS A 328 -21.49 -20.57 -2.49
C CYS A 328 -20.16 -20.94 -3.15
N ARG A 329 -19.03 -20.86 -2.43
CA ARG A 329 -17.71 -21.25 -2.95
C ARG A 329 -17.58 -22.77 -3.06
N THR A 330 -18.00 -23.49 -2.03
CA THR A 330 -17.98 -24.96 -1.98
C THR A 330 -18.81 -25.57 -3.11
N TRP A 331 -20.05 -25.11 -3.30
CA TRP A 331 -21.00 -25.74 -4.21
C TRP A 331 -20.90 -25.27 -5.68
N HIS A 332 -20.35 -24.08 -5.93
CA HIS A 332 -20.32 -23.49 -7.28
C HIS A 332 -18.92 -23.19 -7.82
N GLY A 333 -17.85 -23.59 -7.13
CA GLY A 333 -16.47 -23.39 -7.60
C GLY A 333 -16.07 -21.91 -7.71
N GLN A 334 -14.95 -21.54 -8.34
CA GLN A 334 -14.50 -20.13 -8.37
C GLN A 334 -15.31 -19.24 -9.35
N ASP A 335 -16.00 -19.83 -10.34
CA ASP A 335 -16.54 -19.11 -11.52
C ASP A 335 -18.00 -18.64 -11.43
N CYS A 336 -18.62 -18.74 -10.24
CA CYS A 336 -20.01 -18.29 -10.07
C CYS A 336 -20.13 -16.76 -10.27
N ARG A 337 -20.75 -16.35 -11.39
CA ARG A 337 -20.86 -14.96 -11.84
C ARG A 337 -21.97 -14.14 -11.16
N ALA A 338 -22.84 -14.77 -10.37
CA ALA A 338 -23.98 -14.11 -9.75
C ALA A 338 -24.23 -14.64 -8.32
N PRO A 339 -23.36 -14.33 -7.34
CA PRO A 339 -23.68 -14.56 -5.93
C PRO A 339 -25.00 -13.91 -5.58
N ARG A 340 -26.02 -14.71 -5.32
CA ARG A 340 -27.22 -14.29 -4.60
C ARG A 340 -27.31 -15.13 -3.35
N TRP A 341 -27.73 -14.53 -2.25
CA TRP A 341 -27.96 -15.27 -0.99
C TRP A 341 -29.05 -16.35 -1.13
N TRP A 342 -29.81 -16.35 -2.25
CA TRP A 342 -30.78 -17.39 -2.62
C TRP A 342 -30.51 -18.15 -3.94
N CYS A 343 -29.30 -18.05 -4.54
CA CYS A 343 -28.90 -18.63 -5.85
C CYS A 343 -29.98 -19.43 -6.62
N ARG A 344 -30.91 -18.74 -7.32
CA ARG A 344 -31.85 -19.35 -8.27
C ARG A 344 -31.18 -19.42 -9.65
N GLN A 345 -30.30 -20.40 -9.85
CA GLN A 345 -29.83 -20.84 -11.18
C GLN A 345 -30.35 -22.27 -11.44
N PRO A 346 -30.50 -22.69 -12.71
CA PRO A 346 -30.96 -24.02 -13.05
C PRO A 346 -30.08 -25.09 -12.40
N ARG A 347 -30.68 -26.19 -11.96
CA ARG A 347 -29.96 -27.30 -11.32
C ARG A 347 -28.85 -27.82 -12.24
N THR A 348 -27.62 -27.93 -11.72
CA THR A 348 -26.53 -28.65 -12.41
C THR A 348 -26.74 -30.16 -12.31
N GLU A 349 -26.12 -30.96 -13.18
CA GLU A 349 -26.20 -32.44 -13.13
C GLU A 349 -25.78 -33.01 -11.76
N HIS A 350 -24.77 -32.41 -11.11
CA HIS A 350 -24.35 -32.80 -9.77
C HIS A 350 -25.47 -32.58 -8.74
N CYS A 351 -26.17 -31.44 -8.82
CA CYS A 351 -27.29 -31.10 -7.95
C CYS A 351 -28.53 -31.98 -8.20
N ALA A 352 -28.74 -32.42 -9.45
CA ALA A 352 -29.77 -33.39 -9.79
C ALA A 352 -29.52 -34.75 -9.12
N ARG A 353 -28.26 -35.22 -9.15
CA ARG A 353 -27.84 -36.49 -8.54
C ARG A 353 -27.90 -36.48 -7.00
N ALA A 354 -27.53 -35.37 -6.36
CA ALA A 354 -27.45 -35.29 -4.89
C ALA A 354 -28.80 -35.05 -4.19
N HIS A 355 -29.82 -34.53 -4.89
CA HIS A 355 -31.10 -34.12 -4.29
C HIS A 355 -32.34 -34.52 -5.13
N PRO A 356 -32.70 -35.81 -5.20
CA PRO A 356 -33.65 -36.33 -6.20
C PRO A 356 -35.13 -35.94 -6.02
N VAL A 357 -35.50 -35.14 -5.02
CA VAL A 357 -36.92 -34.83 -4.71
C VAL A 357 -37.57 -34.03 -5.86
N ALA A 358 -38.71 -34.52 -6.34
CA ALA A 358 -39.41 -34.06 -7.55
C ALA A 358 -40.22 -32.75 -7.38
N GLU A 359 -40.42 -32.26 -6.15
CA GLU A 359 -41.23 -31.06 -5.87
C GLU A 359 -40.46 -29.73 -5.95
N LEU A 360 -39.14 -29.79 -6.12
CA LEU A 360 -38.32 -28.62 -6.34
C LEU A 360 -38.16 -28.47 -7.85
N GLY A 361 -38.85 -27.49 -8.47
CA GLY A 361 -38.83 -27.20 -9.91
C GLY A 361 -37.42 -26.98 -10.51
N PRO A 362 -37.23 -26.24 -11.62
CA PRO A 362 -35.92 -26.16 -12.30
C PRO A 362 -34.79 -25.53 -11.46
N TRP A 363 -35.06 -25.12 -10.22
CA TRP A 363 -34.18 -24.40 -9.31
C TRP A 363 -33.79 -25.29 -8.11
N CYS A 364 -32.52 -25.24 -7.70
CA CYS A 364 -32.09 -25.85 -6.45
C CYS A 364 -32.66 -25.07 -5.25
N ALA A 365 -33.33 -25.75 -4.31
CA ALA A 365 -33.79 -25.12 -3.07
C ALA A 365 -32.67 -24.86 -2.05
N GLY A 366 -31.50 -25.49 -2.25
CA GLY A 366 -30.43 -25.59 -1.25
C GLY A 366 -30.87 -26.38 -0.02
N ALA A 367 -29.91 -26.83 0.80
CA ALA A 367 -30.22 -27.23 2.17
C ALA A 367 -30.66 -25.99 2.97
N GLU A 368 -31.48 -26.14 4.01
CA GLU A 368 -31.88 -25.00 4.88
C GLU A 368 -30.67 -24.26 5.45
N ALA A 369 -29.57 -24.98 5.70
CA ALA A 369 -28.26 -24.45 6.08
C ALA A 369 -27.59 -23.53 5.04
N CYS A 370 -28.04 -23.54 3.77
CA CYS A 370 -27.57 -22.63 2.73
C CYS A 370 -28.24 -21.24 2.80
N ARG A 371 -29.22 -21.04 3.69
CA ARG A 371 -29.96 -19.78 3.91
C ARG A 371 -29.27 -18.88 4.94
N GLY A 372 -27.96 -18.67 4.78
CA GLY A 372 -27.19 -17.78 5.65
C GLY A 372 -27.46 -16.30 5.37
N GLU A 373 -27.07 -15.43 6.30
CA GLU A 373 -27.14 -13.98 6.12
C GLU A 373 -26.35 -13.51 4.89
N ALA A 374 -26.91 -12.56 4.15
CA ALA A 374 -26.27 -11.98 2.99
C ALA A 374 -24.95 -11.30 3.40
N ARG A 375 -23.84 -11.72 2.80
CA ARG A 375 -22.53 -11.12 3.08
C ARG A 375 -22.29 -9.89 2.21
N LYS A 376 -21.54 -8.93 2.73
CA LYS A 376 -21.08 -7.76 1.96
C LYS A 376 -20.09 -8.16 0.88
N GLY A 377 -20.43 -7.85 -0.37
CA GLY A 377 -19.62 -8.07 -1.55
C GLY A 377 -18.77 -6.88 -1.94
N GLN A 378 -18.40 -6.84 -3.22
CA GLN A 378 -17.62 -5.72 -3.76
C GLN A 378 -18.42 -4.43 -3.57
N ALA A 379 -17.73 -3.37 -3.15
CA ALA A 379 -18.27 -2.02 -3.16
C ALA A 379 -17.85 -1.31 -4.45
N TRP A 380 -18.82 -0.74 -5.16
CA TRP A 380 -18.55 0.28 -6.16
C TRP A 380 -18.65 1.64 -5.50
N ARG A 381 -17.79 2.56 -5.91
CA ARG A 381 -17.72 3.91 -5.36
C ARG A 381 -17.59 4.93 -6.47
N SER A 382 -18.26 6.05 -6.31
CA SER A 382 -18.01 7.31 -7.01
C SER A 382 -17.64 8.35 -5.96
N VAL A 383 -16.54 9.06 -6.19
CA VAL A 383 -16.13 10.22 -5.41
C VAL A 383 -15.98 11.36 -6.41
N ARG A 384 -16.69 12.46 -6.18
CA ARG A 384 -16.65 13.67 -7.01
C ARG A 384 -16.43 14.89 -6.13
N THR A 385 -15.51 15.75 -6.51
CA THR A 385 -15.37 17.07 -5.90
C THR A 385 -16.46 18.00 -6.46
N VAL A 386 -17.32 18.52 -5.58
CA VAL A 386 -18.45 19.40 -5.97
C VAL A 386 -18.26 20.84 -5.51
N HIS A 387 -17.30 21.08 -4.60
CA HIS A 387 -16.91 22.43 -4.19
C HIS A 387 -15.47 22.42 -3.64
N GLU A 388 -14.76 23.53 -3.77
CA GLU A 388 -13.43 23.76 -3.19
C GLU A 388 -13.38 25.13 -2.53
N GLY A 389 -12.68 25.22 -1.41
CA GLY A 389 -12.57 26.46 -0.65
C GLY A 389 -11.73 26.30 0.61
N ASP A 390 -11.83 27.26 1.52
CA ASP A 390 -11.34 27.06 2.88
C ASP A 390 -12.29 26.15 3.68
N ARG A 391 -11.88 25.82 4.91
CA ARG A 391 -12.65 24.92 5.77
C ARG A 391 -14.05 25.46 6.06
N ALA A 392 -14.17 26.73 6.45
CA ALA A 392 -15.46 27.33 6.82
C ALA A 392 -16.41 27.41 5.61
N GLY A 393 -15.90 27.79 4.43
CA GLY A 393 -16.67 27.85 3.20
C GLY A 393 -17.18 26.48 2.75
N THR A 394 -16.34 25.45 2.83
CA THR A 394 -16.78 24.07 2.48
C THR A 394 -17.77 23.50 3.48
N GLU A 395 -17.63 23.76 4.79
CA GLU A 395 -18.63 23.38 5.80
C GLU A 395 -19.96 24.10 5.53
N ALA A 396 -19.94 25.42 5.28
CA ALA A 396 -21.13 26.20 4.94
C ALA A 396 -21.82 25.71 3.65
N TYR A 397 -21.04 25.31 2.64
CA TYR A 397 -21.58 24.71 1.42
C TYR A 397 -22.34 23.41 1.71
N VAL A 398 -21.79 22.52 2.55
CA VAL A 398 -22.48 21.28 2.93
C VAL A 398 -23.80 21.58 3.66
N TRP A 399 -23.81 22.56 4.56
CA TRP A 399 -25.04 23.00 5.24
C TRP A 399 -26.10 23.56 4.28
N ALA A 400 -25.69 24.39 3.31
CA ALA A 400 -26.60 24.93 2.31
C ALA A 400 -27.21 23.81 1.45
N MET A 401 -26.38 22.89 0.93
CA MET A 401 -26.85 21.74 0.15
C MET A 401 -27.76 20.81 0.98
N ALA A 402 -27.44 20.63 2.27
CA ALA A 402 -28.26 19.83 3.16
C ALA A 402 -29.66 20.43 3.36
N ALA A 403 -29.75 21.75 3.53
CA ALA A 403 -31.00 22.46 3.64
C ALA A 403 -31.82 22.42 2.33
N GLU A 404 -31.16 22.63 1.19
CA GLU A 404 -31.79 22.63 -0.14
C GLU A 404 -32.39 21.27 -0.51
N HIS A 405 -31.66 20.18 -0.23
CA HIS A 405 -32.05 18.83 -0.64
C HIS A 405 -32.63 17.97 0.48
N GLY A 406 -32.88 18.54 1.66
CA GLY A 406 -33.43 17.82 2.82
C GLY A 406 -32.54 16.66 3.30
N MET A 407 -31.22 16.86 3.33
CA MET A 407 -30.27 15.85 3.76
C MET A 407 -30.22 15.75 5.29
N ARG A 408 -29.97 14.54 5.80
CA ARG A 408 -29.78 14.31 7.24
C ARG A 408 -28.30 14.34 7.59
N PHE A 409 -27.93 15.12 8.59
CA PHE A 409 -26.60 15.05 9.17
C PHE A 409 -26.45 13.82 10.07
N GLU A 410 -25.40 13.03 9.81
CA GLU A 410 -25.03 11.89 10.62
C GLU A 410 -23.53 12.02 10.98
N ALA A 411 -23.24 12.04 12.28
CA ALA A 411 -21.88 12.00 12.78
C ALA A 411 -21.36 10.56 12.77
N GLY A 412 -20.15 10.36 12.26
CA GLY A 412 -19.48 9.07 12.31
C GLY A 412 -19.24 8.60 13.75
N GLU A 413 -19.61 7.36 14.06
CA GLU A 413 -19.47 6.76 15.40
C GLU A 413 -18.02 6.78 15.92
N HIS A 414 -17.04 6.56 15.05
CA HIS A 414 -15.62 6.47 15.40
C HIS A 414 -14.83 7.73 15.05
N SER A 415 -15.22 8.42 13.97
CA SER A 415 -14.49 9.60 13.49
C SER A 415 -15.03 10.92 14.05
N GLY A 416 -16.30 10.96 14.44
CA GLY A 416 -17.03 12.19 14.77
C GLY A 416 -17.22 13.13 13.58
N ILE A 417 -16.90 12.69 12.35
CA ILE A 417 -17.03 13.52 11.14
C ILE A 417 -18.49 13.52 10.70
N GLU A 418 -19.09 14.70 10.61
CA GLU A 418 -20.44 14.89 10.12
C GLU A 418 -20.52 14.75 8.60
N ARG A 419 -21.56 14.06 8.13
CA ARG A 419 -21.85 13.84 6.72
C ARG A 419 -23.31 14.18 6.46
N ALA A 420 -23.59 14.86 5.37
CA ALA A 420 -24.96 15.15 4.94
C ALA A 420 -25.45 14.04 4.03
N HIS A 421 -26.21 13.09 4.59
CA HIS A 421 -26.76 11.93 3.89
C HIS A 421 -28.05 12.26 3.17
N TYR A 422 -28.09 11.97 1.87
CA TYR A 422 -29.30 12.01 1.05
C TYR A 422 -29.76 10.63 0.59
N LEU A 423 -28.95 9.60 0.88
CA LEU A 423 -29.29 8.19 0.70
C LEU A 423 -28.58 7.34 1.77
N THR A 424 -29.36 6.59 2.54
CA THR A 424 -28.87 5.68 3.59
C THR A 424 -28.92 4.23 3.10
N GLU A 425 -28.00 3.40 3.60
CA GLU A 425 -27.98 1.95 3.31
C GLU A 425 -29.29 1.31 3.81
N GLY A 426 -29.82 0.34 3.05
CA GLY A 426 -30.96 -0.49 3.45
C GLY A 426 -30.52 -1.87 3.95
N ASP A 427 -31.46 -2.67 4.44
CA ASP A 427 -31.20 -3.91 5.20
C ASP A 427 -30.66 -5.10 4.38
N GLY A 428 -30.42 -4.93 3.08
CA GLY A 428 -30.03 -6.04 2.18
C GLY A 428 -29.13 -5.61 1.03
N TYR A 429 -28.74 -6.57 0.19
CA TYR A 429 -27.90 -6.33 -0.98
C TYR A 429 -28.63 -6.67 -2.30
N PRO A 430 -28.45 -5.87 -3.38
CA PRO A 430 -27.64 -4.66 -3.42
C PRO A 430 -28.29 -3.50 -2.63
N THR A 431 -27.46 -2.66 -2.04
CA THR A 431 -27.89 -1.39 -1.44
C THR A 431 -26.91 -0.28 -1.81
N ALA A 432 -27.33 0.96 -1.64
CA ALA A 432 -26.55 2.13 -1.95
C ALA A 432 -26.58 3.13 -0.80
N SER A 433 -25.53 3.95 -0.72
CA SER A 433 -25.49 5.10 0.16
C SER A 433 -24.85 6.27 -0.53
N ALA A 434 -25.25 7.47 -0.12
CA ALA A 434 -24.70 8.69 -0.66
C ALA A 434 -24.81 9.88 0.27
N TYR A 435 -23.76 10.69 0.28
CA TYR A 435 -23.64 11.85 1.16
C TYR A 435 -22.63 12.87 0.63
N LEU A 436 -22.72 14.08 1.17
CA LEU A 436 -21.71 15.12 1.05
C LEU A 436 -20.86 15.18 2.33
N VAL A 437 -19.57 15.46 2.18
CA VAL A 437 -18.65 15.64 3.30
C VAL A 437 -17.57 16.67 2.97
N ALA A 438 -17.30 17.59 3.89
CA ALA A 438 -16.18 18.51 3.81
C ALA A 438 -14.92 17.84 4.40
N ALA A 439 -13.80 17.90 3.67
CA ALA A 439 -12.53 17.38 4.13
C ALA A 439 -11.36 18.07 3.41
N PRO A 440 -10.11 17.94 3.89
CA PRO A 440 -8.96 18.46 3.16
C PRO A 440 -8.92 18.01 1.69
N ALA A 441 -8.59 18.96 0.81
CA ALA A 441 -8.50 18.76 -0.63
C ALA A 441 -7.36 17.80 -1.01
N GLY A 442 -7.48 17.16 -2.19
CA GLY A 442 -6.42 16.32 -2.78
C GLY A 442 -6.84 14.90 -3.15
N VAL A 443 -8.08 14.49 -2.90
CA VAL A 443 -8.60 13.20 -3.36
C VAL A 443 -9.00 13.33 -4.82
N HIS A 444 -8.61 12.37 -5.65
CA HIS A 444 -8.97 12.37 -7.06
C HIS A 444 -10.41 11.89 -7.27
N ASP A 445 -11.12 12.61 -8.14
CA ASP A 445 -12.39 12.19 -8.73
C ASP A 445 -12.22 10.81 -9.37
N LYS A 446 -13.12 9.89 -9.03
CA LYS A 446 -13.03 8.51 -9.52
C LYS A 446 -14.35 7.78 -9.43
N GLN A 447 -14.61 6.93 -10.41
CA GLN A 447 -15.65 5.92 -10.34
C GLN A 447 -15.36 4.71 -11.20
N ARG A 448 -16.16 3.65 -11.05
CA ARG A 448 -16.12 2.50 -11.94
C ARG A 448 -16.79 2.84 -13.28
N PRO A 449 -16.36 2.20 -14.39
CA PRO A 449 -17.16 2.21 -15.62
C PRO A 449 -18.60 1.76 -15.33
N ARG A 450 -19.58 2.43 -15.94
CA ARG A 450 -21.02 2.16 -15.76
C ARG A 450 -21.54 2.36 -14.33
N PHE A 451 -20.83 3.13 -13.49
CA PHE A 451 -21.31 3.43 -12.13
C PHE A 451 -22.69 4.12 -12.17
N GLU A 452 -22.84 5.18 -12.98
CA GLU A 452 -24.10 5.94 -13.07
C GLU A 452 -25.28 5.07 -13.49
N GLU A 453 -25.10 4.23 -14.53
CA GLU A 453 -26.13 3.29 -14.98
C GLU A 453 -26.60 2.37 -13.84
N ARG A 454 -25.66 1.82 -13.07
CA ARG A 454 -25.98 0.91 -11.95
C ARG A 454 -26.58 1.65 -10.77
N PHE A 455 -26.10 2.86 -10.48
CA PHE A 455 -26.61 3.67 -9.37
C PHE A 455 -28.04 4.13 -9.66
N THR A 456 -28.31 4.60 -10.87
CA THR A 456 -29.64 5.00 -11.33
C THR A 456 -30.61 3.83 -11.34
N ALA A 457 -30.20 2.67 -11.88
CA ALA A 457 -31.04 1.48 -11.89
C ALA A 457 -31.41 0.97 -10.48
N LEU A 458 -30.56 1.21 -9.47
CA LEU A 458 -30.78 0.77 -8.10
C LEU A 458 -31.58 1.79 -7.27
N THR A 459 -31.35 3.09 -7.50
CA THR A 459 -31.82 4.16 -6.60
C THR A 459 -32.87 5.07 -7.23
N GLY A 460 -33.05 5.00 -8.55
CA GLY A 460 -33.84 5.96 -9.33
C GLY A 460 -33.21 7.35 -9.46
N ARG A 461 -32.01 7.57 -8.89
CA ARG A 461 -31.31 8.86 -8.90
C ARG A 461 -30.25 8.89 -9.99
N ASP A 462 -30.24 9.97 -10.76
CA ASP A 462 -29.25 10.21 -11.81
C ASP A 462 -28.29 11.33 -11.39
N GLY A 463 -27.04 11.22 -11.84
CA GLY A 463 -26.01 12.23 -11.64
C GLY A 463 -25.60 12.48 -10.18
N THR A 464 -24.87 13.59 -10.01
CA THR A 464 -24.41 14.12 -8.73
C THR A 464 -25.40 15.15 -8.20
N VAL A 465 -25.53 15.25 -6.86
CA VAL A 465 -26.39 16.26 -6.23
C VAL A 465 -25.73 17.64 -6.27
N GLY A 466 -24.40 17.71 -6.20
CA GLY A 466 -23.66 18.94 -6.47
C GLY A 466 -23.14 18.98 -7.91
N MET A 467 -22.95 20.19 -8.48
CA MET A 467 -22.26 20.33 -9.76
C MET A 467 -20.77 20.01 -9.57
N PRO A 468 -20.21 18.98 -10.23
CA PRO A 468 -18.80 18.67 -10.08
C PRO A 468 -17.93 19.79 -10.59
N VAL A 469 -16.87 20.15 -9.85
CA VAL A 469 -15.95 21.24 -10.25
C VAL A 469 -15.03 20.84 -11.42
N ARG A 470 -15.02 19.56 -11.76
CA ARG A 470 -14.19 18.96 -12.81
C ARG A 470 -14.86 17.73 -13.39
N GLU A 471 -14.51 17.43 -14.64
CA GLU A 471 -14.91 16.18 -15.28
C GLU A 471 -14.23 14.98 -14.63
N LEU A 472 -14.88 13.81 -14.77
CA LEU A 472 -14.24 12.56 -14.38
C LEU A 472 -13.01 12.34 -15.26
N PRO A 473 -11.86 11.97 -14.68
CA PRO A 473 -10.73 11.54 -15.47
C PRO A 473 -11.15 10.37 -16.37
N GLU A 474 -10.87 10.49 -17.67
CA GLU A 474 -11.12 9.38 -18.59
C GLU A 474 -10.38 8.13 -18.10
N PRO A 475 -11.02 6.94 -18.13
CA PRO A 475 -10.34 5.70 -17.81
C PRO A 475 -9.17 5.51 -18.77
N ARG A 476 -7.94 5.75 -18.30
CA ARG A 476 -6.75 5.52 -19.12
C ARG A 476 -6.69 4.04 -19.49
N PRO A 477 -6.47 3.69 -20.77
CA PRO A 477 -6.24 2.31 -21.14
C PRO A 477 -5.03 1.79 -20.37
N ARG A 478 -5.10 0.56 -19.88
CA ARG A 478 -3.97 -0.07 -19.19
C ARG A 478 -2.78 -0.06 -20.14
N ARG A 479 -1.75 0.72 -19.81
CA ARG A 479 -0.48 0.71 -20.54
C ARG A 479 0.14 -0.68 -20.39
N ALA A 480 0.33 -1.37 -21.51
CA ALA A 480 0.96 -2.67 -21.51
C ALA A 480 2.44 -2.52 -21.15
N THR A 481 2.94 -3.34 -20.23
CA THR A 481 4.35 -3.37 -19.84
C THR A 481 5.22 -4.17 -20.83
N ALA A 482 4.70 -4.57 -22.00
CA ALA A 482 5.38 -5.42 -22.99
C ALA A 482 6.06 -6.69 -22.41
N GLY A 483 5.66 -7.13 -21.20
CA GLY A 483 6.27 -8.24 -20.48
C GLY A 483 7.63 -7.96 -19.84
N ARG A 484 8.17 -6.73 -19.93
CA ARG A 484 9.43 -6.34 -19.25
C ARG A 484 9.18 -5.16 -18.32
N PRO A 485 9.59 -5.24 -17.04
CA PRO A 485 9.48 -4.09 -16.15
C PRO A 485 10.30 -2.92 -16.70
N LEU A 486 9.68 -1.76 -16.82
CA LEU A 486 10.40 -0.53 -17.17
C LEU A 486 11.26 -0.15 -15.96
N VAL A 487 12.58 -0.29 -16.07
CA VAL A 487 13.53 0.12 -15.05
C VAL A 487 14.47 1.15 -15.68
N ARG A 488 14.57 2.34 -15.08
CA ARG A 488 15.38 3.45 -15.63
C ARG A 488 16.17 4.18 -14.56
N PRO A 489 17.38 4.67 -14.85
CA PRO A 489 18.09 5.58 -13.96
C PRO A 489 17.31 6.90 -13.82
N ALA A 490 17.46 7.55 -12.66
CA ALA A 490 17.01 8.90 -12.44
C ALA A 490 17.92 9.89 -13.18
N GLU A 491 17.91 9.91 -14.51
CA GLU A 491 18.60 10.96 -15.27
C GLU A 491 17.91 12.31 -14.97
N SER A 492 18.55 13.16 -14.15
CA SER A 492 18.24 14.59 -13.93
C SER A 492 16.86 14.99 -13.37
N LEU A 493 16.11 14.09 -12.73
CA LEU A 493 14.82 14.44 -12.08
C LEU A 493 14.95 14.98 -10.64
N ILE A 494 16.17 15.07 -10.12
CA ILE A 494 16.47 15.70 -8.83
C ILE A 494 17.60 16.69 -9.10
N PRO A 495 17.37 18.01 -9.06
CA PRO A 495 18.46 18.95 -9.23
C PRO A 495 19.53 18.68 -8.16
N PRO A 496 20.83 18.68 -8.53
CA PRO A 496 21.87 18.68 -7.52
C PRO A 496 21.67 19.92 -6.64
N ARG A 497 21.62 19.73 -5.33
CA ARG A 497 21.83 20.79 -4.36
C ARG A 497 23.22 20.63 -3.78
#